data_AF-A0A857V9P2-F1
#
_entry.id   AF-A0A857V9P2-F1
#
_cell.length_a   1.000
_cell.length_b   1.000
_cell.length_c   1.000
_cell.angle_alpha   90.00
_cell.angle_beta   90.00
_cell.angle_gamma   90.00
#
_symmetry.space_group_name_H-M   'P 1'
#
loop_
_entity.id
_entity.type
_entity.pdbx_description
1 polymer ?
#
loop_
_entity_poly.entity_id
_entity_poly.type
_entity_poly.pdbx_seq_one_letter_code
_entity_poly.pdbx_strand_id
1 'polypeptide(L)'
;MDNVHKTKIAIAIVALAFIGIIVWSIIQIHQADGKVAIRIIKAPADATVKIDGKNHGGDTVYLEPGSHSYVISRPEFKTVAGKITVRKDAAGQTITGVLSPVSDAGQTIYKNRRRDFSAAESQAGKAAVERGEEQSDANPIIRLLPYSNLLFTIGYRADPEDPTEKAIIIEIDAPPTYRDAAITQISAWGYNPAEYKIHFKNEENPFK
;
A
#
# COMPACT_ATOMS: atom_id res chain seq x y z
N MET A 1 -50.97 33.32 -21.73
CA MET A 1 -49.98 32.23 -21.69
C MET A 1 -50.69 30.99 -21.17
N ASP A 2 -51.16 30.18 -22.09
CA ASP A 2 -52.20 29.19 -21.86
C ASP A 2 -51.62 28.01 -21.07
N ASN A 3 -52.44 27.30 -20.29
CA ASN A 3 -51.95 26.23 -19.40
C ASN A 3 -51.10 25.18 -20.13
N VAL A 4 -51.41 24.92 -21.41
CA VAL A 4 -50.66 24.03 -22.30
C VAL A 4 -49.21 24.51 -22.53
N HIS A 5 -48.97 25.81 -22.67
CA HIS A 5 -47.63 26.36 -22.84
C HIS A 5 -46.80 26.26 -21.55
N LYS A 6 -47.44 26.47 -20.38
CA LYS A 6 -46.78 26.32 -19.07
C LYS A 6 -46.39 24.87 -18.79
N THR A 7 -47.25 23.90 -19.13
CA THR A 7 -46.96 22.47 -18.98
C THR A 7 -45.82 22.02 -19.89
N LYS A 8 -45.76 22.49 -21.14
CA LYS A 8 -44.65 22.18 -22.07
C LYS A 8 -43.30 22.71 -21.57
N ILE A 9 -43.27 23.93 -21.02
CA ILE A 9 -42.06 24.52 -20.43
C ILE A 9 -41.63 23.73 -19.18
N ALA A 10 -42.57 23.35 -18.31
CA ALA A 10 -42.26 22.55 -17.12
C ALA A 10 -41.66 21.17 -17.48
N ILE A 11 -42.22 20.49 -18.48
CA ILE A 11 -41.70 19.20 -18.97
C ILE A 11 -40.28 19.37 -19.54
N ALA A 12 -40.02 20.43 -20.30
CA ALA A 12 -38.70 20.71 -20.86
C ALA A 12 -37.65 20.96 -19.77
N ILE A 13 -38.00 21.69 -18.71
CA ILE A 13 -37.10 21.95 -17.58
C ILE A 13 -36.80 20.66 -16.82
N VAL A 14 -37.80 19.82 -16.56
CA VAL A 14 -37.62 18.52 -15.90
C VAL A 14 -36.75 17.59 -16.74
N ALA A 15 -36.97 17.54 -18.06
CA ALA A 15 -36.14 16.74 -18.97
C ALA A 15 -34.68 17.21 -18.97
N LEU A 16 -34.43 18.52 -18.98
CA LEU A 16 -33.09 19.10 -18.87
C LEU A 16 -32.40 18.76 -17.54
N ALA A 17 -33.14 18.86 -16.43
CA ALA A 17 -32.62 18.47 -15.11
C ALA A 17 -32.26 16.97 -15.08
N PHE A 18 -33.10 16.12 -15.67
CA PHE A 18 -32.86 14.67 -15.74
C PHE A 18 -31.63 14.33 -16.60
N ILE A 19 -31.46 15.00 -17.74
CA ILE A 19 -30.26 14.88 -18.57
C ILE A 19 -29.02 15.33 -17.79
N GLY A 20 -29.11 16.43 -17.03
CA GLY A 20 -28.01 16.91 -16.19
C GLY A 20 -27.60 15.89 -15.13
N ILE A 21 -28.56 15.22 -14.49
CA ILE A 21 -28.30 14.13 -13.53
C ILE A 21 -27.63 12.94 -14.22
N ILE A 22 -28.11 12.53 -15.40
CA ILE A 22 -27.52 11.42 -16.16
C ILE A 22 -26.08 11.73 -16.57
N VAL A 23 -25.81 12.94 -17.10
CA VAL A 23 -24.46 13.37 -17.47
C VAL A 23 -23.55 13.42 -16.25
N TRP A 24 -24.03 13.92 -15.10
CA TRP A 24 -23.28 13.92 -13.86
C TRP A 24 -22.98 12.50 -13.35
N SER A 25 -23.96 11.58 -13.44
CA SER A 25 -23.76 10.16 -13.11
C SER A 25 -22.75 9.48 -14.04
N ILE A 26 -22.76 9.77 -15.34
CA ILE A 26 -21.79 9.23 -16.31
C ILE A 26 -20.36 9.73 -16.00
N ILE A 27 -20.20 11.01 -15.63
CA ILE A 27 -18.90 11.57 -15.20
C ILE A 27 -18.38 10.90 -13.92
N GLN A 28 -19.26 10.49 -13.01
CA GLN A 28 -18.89 9.74 -11.81
C GLN A 28 -18.47 8.30 -12.14
N ILE A 29 -19.15 7.64 -13.09
CA ILE A 29 -18.84 6.26 -13.50
C ILE A 29 -17.47 6.16 -14.18
N HIS A 30 -17.12 7.09 -15.08
CA HIS A 30 -15.83 7.06 -15.79
C HIS A 30 -14.61 7.45 -14.94
N GLN A 31 -14.79 7.96 -13.71
CA GLN A 31 -13.66 8.17 -12.81
C GLN A 31 -13.13 6.87 -12.19
N ALA A 32 -13.93 5.80 -12.21
CA ALA A 32 -13.56 4.49 -11.67
C ALA A 32 -13.00 3.52 -12.72
N ASP A 33 -13.07 3.84 -14.03
CA ASP A 33 -12.64 2.94 -15.08
C ASP A 33 -11.13 2.69 -15.00
N GLY A 34 -10.78 1.49 -14.52
CA GLY A 34 -9.41 1.02 -14.41
C GLY A 34 -8.62 1.55 -13.22
N LYS A 35 -9.18 2.42 -12.37
CA LYS A 35 -8.52 2.97 -11.18
C LYS A 35 -8.82 2.18 -9.92
N VAL A 36 -7.86 2.14 -9.00
CA VAL A 36 -7.92 1.43 -7.73
C VAL A 36 -8.05 2.44 -6.60
N ALA A 37 -8.98 2.18 -5.67
CA ALA A 37 -9.13 2.99 -4.47
C ALA A 37 -8.00 2.70 -3.49
N ILE A 38 -7.22 3.73 -3.16
CA ILE A 38 -6.12 3.69 -2.21
C ILE A 38 -6.50 4.51 -0.99
N ARG A 39 -6.44 3.88 0.19
CA ARG A 39 -6.74 4.56 1.45
C ARG A 39 -5.53 5.31 1.95
N ILE A 40 -5.74 6.53 2.45
CA ILE A 40 -4.70 7.37 3.02
C ILE A 40 -4.88 7.39 4.53
N ILE A 41 -3.89 6.88 5.26
CA ILE A 41 -3.84 6.87 6.72
C ILE A 41 -2.78 7.89 7.14
N LYS A 42 -3.19 9.01 7.72
CA LYS A 42 -2.27 10.08 8.10
C LYS A 42 -2.51 10.56 9.53
N ALA A 43 -1.42 10.88 10.22
CA ALA A 43 -1.46 11.64 11.45
C ALA A 43 -0.31 12.66 11.47
N PRO A 44 -0.60 13.93 11.82
CA PRO A 44 -1.90 14.46 12.21
C PRO A 44 -2.86 14.61 10.99
N ALA A 45 -4.17 14.65 11.24
CA ALA A 45 -5.21 14.60 10.19
C ALA A 45 -5.14 15.77 9.19
N ASP A 46 -4.59 16.91 9.60
CA ASP A 46 -4.38 18.10 8.76
C ASP A 46 -3.05 18.09 8.00
N ALA A 47 -2.33 16.96 7.97
CA ALA A 47 -1.16 16.82 7.11
C ALA A 47 -1.54 16.93 5.63
N THR A 48 -0.68 17.60 4.86
CA THR A 48 -0.78 17.73 3.40
C THR A 48 -0.31 16.43 2.77
N VAL A 49 -1.09 15.90 1.83
CA VAL A 49 -0.72 14.72 1.05
C VAL A 49 -0.54 15.15 -0.39
N LYS A 50 0.59 14.79 -0.98
CA LYS A 50 0.86 14.94 -2.40
C LYS A 50 1.08 13.58 -3.02
N ILE A 51 0.45 13.34 -4.17
CA ILE A 51 0.66 12.12 -4.97
C ILE A 51 0.98 12.58 -6.39
N ASP A 52 2.11 12.14 -6.92
CA ASP A 52 2.68 12.61 -8.20
C ASP A 52 2.69 14.14 -8.33
N GLY A 53 3.06 14.79 -7.23
CA GLY A 53 3.14 16.26 -7.13
C GLY A 53 1.81 16.99 -6.94
N LYS A 54 0.66 16.31 -7.03
CA LYS A 54 -0.68 16.91 -6.88
C LYS A 54 -1.19 16.81 -5.44
N ASN A 55 -1.81 17.86 -4.93
CA ASN A 55 -2.40 17.86 -3.58
C ASN A 55 -3.65 17.00 -3.51
N HIS A 56 -3.77 16.20 -2.45
CA HIS A 56 -4.94 15.39 -2.12
C HIS A 56 -5.41 15.69 -0.69
N GLY A 57 -6.70 16.04 -0.56
CA GLY A 57 -7.31 16.43 0.71
C GLY A 57 -8.15 15.35 1.40
N GLY A 58 -8.47 14.26 0.71
CA GLY A 58 -9.32 13.19 1.23
C GLY A 58 -8.55 11.99 1.79
N ASP A 59 -9.29 11.09 2.48
CA ASP A 59 -8.76 9.84 3.04
C ASP A 59 -8.74 8.68 2.04
N THR A 60 -9.19 8.94 0.80
CA THR A 60 -9.18 7.96 -0.30
C THR A 60 -8.84 8.68 -1.60
N VAL A 61 -8.00 8.04 -2.41
CA VAL A 61 -7.60 8.51 -3.74
C VAL A 61 -7.74 7.36 -4.73
N TYR A 62 -8.20 7.66 -5.94
CA TYR A 62 -8.30 6.68 -7.01
C TYR A 62 -7.09 6.84 -7.94
N LEU A 63 -6.24 5.82 -7.98
CA LEU A 63 -5.00 5.82 -8.75
C LEU A 63 -5.06 4.75 -9.84
N GLU A 64 -4.39 5.02 -10.95
CA GLU A 64 -4.20 4.00 -11.98
C GLU A 64 -3.22 2.92 -11.48
N PRO A 65 -3.23 1.70 -12.02
CA PRO A 65 -2.23 0.71 -11.68
C PRO A 65 -0.84 1.16 -12.14
N GLY A 66 0.15 0.97 -11.28
CA GLY A 66 1.52 1.41 -11.52
C GLY A 66 2.17 2.05 -10.29
N SER A 67 3.42 2.48 -10.46
CA SER A 67 4.18 3.13 -9.39
C SER A 67 3.81 4.61 -9.28
N HIS A 68 3.29 5.00 -8.12
CA HIS A 68 2.97 6.38 -7.78
C HIS A 68 3.86 6.89 -6.64
N SER A 69 4.35 8.12 -6.78
CA SER A 69 5.14 8.78 -5.73
C SER A 69 4.22 9.50 -4.77
N TYR A 70 4.52 9.46 -3.47
CA TYR A 70 3.76 10.22 -2.48
C TYR A 70 4.67 10.98 -1.51
N VAL A 71 4.15 12.09 -1.01
CA VAL A 71 4.78 12.93 0.03
C VAL A 71 3.70 13.36 1.01
N ILE A 72 3.91 13.08 2.29
CA ILE A 72 3.05 13.52 3.38
C ILE A 72 3.86 14.45 4.27
N SER A 73 3.39 15.68 4.42
CA SER A 73 4.11 16.72 5.13
C SER A 73 3.20 17.63 5.94
N ARG A 74 3.76 18.17 7.02
CA ARG A 74 3.17 19.22 7.82
C ARG A 74 4.30 20.01 8.48
N PRO A 75 4.18 21.36 8.60
CA PRO A 75 5.10 22.13 9.42
C PRO A 75 5.22 21.53 10.82
N GLU A 76 6.39 21.61 11.44
CA GLU A 76 6.71 21.04 12.76
C GLU A 76 6.83 19.51 12.82
N PHE A 77 6.69 18.81 11.69
CA PHE A 77 6.81 17.35 11.60
C PHE A 77 7.80 16.93 10.53
N LYS A 78 8.38 15.74 10.72
CA LYS A 78 9.24 15.10 9.72
C LYS A 78 8.40 14.66 8.52
N THR A 79 8.77 15.13 7.33
CA THR A 79 8.15 14.70 6.07
C THR A 79 8.40 13.22 5.82
N VAL A 80 7.36 12.51 5.38
CA VAL A 80 7.43 11.13 4.89
C VAL A 80 7.24 11.17 3.38
N ALA A 81 8.15 10.55 2.64
CA ALA A 81 8.05 10.40 1.19
C ALA A 81 8.32 8.93 0.81
N GLY A 82 7.69 8.47 -0.26
CA GLY A 82 7.83 7.09 -0.72
C GLY A 82 7.19 6.86 -2.07
N LYS A 83 7.11 5.58 -2.43
CA LYS A 83 6.38 5.10 -3.61
C LYS A 83 5.41 4.03 -3.18
N ILE A 84 4.28 3.96 -3.87
CA ILE A 84 3.31 2.87 -3.77
C ILE A 84 3.12 2.29 -5.17
N THR A 85 3.13 0.97 -5.27
CA THR A 85 2.78 0.26 -6.50
C THR A 85 1.32 -0.14 -6.43
N VAL A 86 0.49 0.50 -7.24
CA VAL A 86 -0.95 0.28 -7.30
C VAL A 86 -1.23 -0.94 -8.17
N ARG A 87 -1.89 -1.95 -7.60
CA ARG A 87 -2.24 -3.20 -8.29
C ARG A 87 -3.75 -3.38 -8.38
N LYS A 88 -4.29 -3.94 -9.46
CA LYS A 88 -5.74 -4.16 -9.61
C LYS A 88 -6.26 -5.32 -8.76
N ASP A 89 -5.39 -6.29 -8.48
CA ASP A 89 -5.68 -7.56 -7.83
C ASP A 89 -5.34 -7.55 -6.32
N ALA A 90 -4.86 -6.42 -5.79
CA ALA A 90 -4.53 -6.27 -4.38
C ALA A 90 -5.61 -5.47 -3.65
N ALA A 91 -6.18 -6.08 -2.61
CA ALA A 91 -7.14 -5.42 -1.72
C ALA A 91 -6.42 -4.59 -0.65
N GLY A 92 -7.10 -3.57 -0.12
CA GLY A 92 -6.61 -2.89 1.10
C GLY A 92 -5.31 -2.08 0.93
N GLN A 93 -4.94 -1.69 -0.29
CA GLN A 93 -3.73 -0.90 -0.51
C GLN A 93 -3.83 0.48 0.15
N THR A 94 -2.82 0.81 0.95
CA THR A 94 -2.83 2.03 1.78
C THR A 94 -1.54 2.81 1.69
N ILE A 95 -1.64 4.14 1.65
CA ILE A 95 -0.52 5.06 1.91
C ILE A 95 -0.58 5.46 3.37
N THR A 96 0.50 5.22 4.12
CA THR A 96 0.58 5.56 5.55
C THR A 96 1.59 6.69 5.81
N GLY A 97 1.18 7.69 6.59
CA GLY A 97 2.01 8.80 7.04
C GLY A 97 1.68 9.23 8.46
N VAL A 98 2.13 8.44 9.44
CA VAL A 98 2.13 8.83 10.86
C VAL A 98 3.41 9.63 11.11
N LEU A 99 3.30 10.96 11.12
CA LEU A 99 4.45 11.84 11.14
C LEU A 99 5.01 12.01 12.56
N SER A 100 6.34 12.05 12.69
CA SER A 100 7.03 12.33 13.96
C SER A 100 7.28 13.84 14.11
N PRO A 101 7.06 14.42 15.30
CA PRO A 101 7.35 15.83 15.55
C PRO A 101 8.87 16.09 15.48
N VAL A 102 9.26 17.28 15.01
CA VAL A 102 10.67 17.72 14.95
C VAL A 102 10.94 19.02 15.72
N SER A 103 9.92 19.61 16.34
CA SER A 103 10.01 20.84 17.14
C SER A 103 9.11 20.77 18.37
N ASP A 104 9.27 21.73 19.29
CA ASP A 104 8.44 21.85 20.50
C ASP A 104 6.97 22.13 20.17
N ALA A 105 6.71 22.91 19.12
CA ALA A 105 5.37 23.14 18.59
C ALA A 105 4.77 21.83 18.07
N GLY A 106 5.55 21.04 17.32
CA GLY A 106 5.16 19.71 16.86
C GLY A 106 4.86 18.76 18.03
N GLN A 107 5.70 18.77 19.06
CA GLN A 107 5.52 17.95 20.27
C GLN A 107 4.24 18.32 21.03
N THR A 108 3.92 19.62 21.10
CA THR A 108 2.68 20.11 21.70
C THR A 108 1.47 19.63 20.92
N ILE A 109 1.51 19.71 19.58
CA ILE A 109 0.43 19.20 18.74
C ILE A 109 0.28 17.69 18.88
N TYR A 110 1.38 16.94 18.91
CA TYR A 110 1.37 15.49 19.10
C TYR A 110 0.75 15.08 20.46
N LYS A 111 1.07 15.81 21.53
CA LYS A 111 0.46 15.59 22.86
C LYS A 111 -1.03 15.93 22.86
N ASN A 112 -1.42 17.08 22.33
CA ASN A 112 -2.82 17.54 22.35
C ASN A 112 -3.73 16.73 21.43
N ARG A 113 -3.18 16.20 20.32
CA ARG A 113 -3.92 15.40 19.33
C ARG A 113 -3.58 13.93 19.40
N ARG A 114 -3.17 13.42 20.57
CA ARG A 114 -2.72 12.03 20.75
C ARG A 114 -3.69 11.00 20.16
N ARG A 115 -5.00 11.25 20.29
CA ARG A 115 -6.05 10.39 19.75
C ARG A 115 -5.95 10.22 18.23
N ASP A 116 -5.63 11.29 17.50
CA ASP A 116 -5.48 11.26 16.04
C ASP A 116 -4.31 10.35 15.64
N PHE A 117 -3.18 10.45 16.37
CA PHE A 117 -2.01 9.59 16.15
C PHE A 117 -2.31 8.13 16.47
N SER A 118 -2.89 7.84 17.64
CA SER A 118 -3.23 6.47 18.03
C SER A 118 -4.25 5.81 17.08
N ALA A 119 -5.22 6.59 16.57
CA ALA A 119 -6.17 6.09 15.59
C ALA A 119 -5.49 5.74 14.26
N ALA A 120 -4.60 6.61 13.76
CA ALA A 120 -3.84 6.35 12.54
C ALA A 120 -2.87 5.17 12.70
N GLU A 121 -2.18 5.05 13.84
CA GLU A 121 -1.31 3.91 14.17
C GLU A 121 -2.09 2.59 14.19
N SER A 122 -3.28 2.59 14.79
CA SER A 122 -4.15 1.41 14.81
C SER A 122 -4.59 0.99 13.39
N GLN A 123 -4.98 1.96 12.56
CA GLN A 123 -5.36 1.70 11.16
C GLN A 123 -4.16 1.21 10.34
N ALA A 124 -3.00 1.83 10.50
CA ALA A 124 -1.76 1.43 9.84
C ALA A 124 -1.35 0.01 10.24
N GLY A 125 -1.51 -0.35 11.52
CA GLY A 125 -1.28 -1.69 12.02
C GLY A 125 -2.20 -2.72 11.37
N LYS A 126 -3.51 -2.44 11.29
CA LYS A 126 -4.48 -3.31 10.60
C LYS A 126 -4.13 -3.49 9.12
N ALA A 127 -3.83 -2.40 8.41
CA ALA A 127 -3.44 -2.44 7.01
C ALA A 127 -2.11 -3.19 6.78
N ALA A 128 -1.20 -3.18 7.76
CA ALA A 128 0.02 -3.98 7.70
C ALA A 128 -0.24 -5.48 7.89
N VAL A 129 -1.17 -5.84 8.78
CA VAL A 129 -1.61 -7.22 8.96
C VAL A 129 -2.30 -7.74 7.70
N GLU A 130 -3.26 -7.00 7.14
CA GLU A 130 -3.98 -7.38 5.91
C GLU A 130 -3.00 -7.62 4.73
N ARG A 131 -2.01 -6.74 4.54
CA ARG A 131 -0.96 -6.94 3.53
C ARG A 131 -0.06 -8.13 3.83
N GLY A 132 0.25 -8.37 5.10
CA GLY A 132 1.04 -9.52 5.53
C GLY A 132 0.31 -10.85 5.27
N GLU A 133 -1.00 -10.87 5.47
CA GLU A 133 -1.87 -12.01 5.14
C GLU A 133 -1.92 -12.25 3.63
N GLU A 134 -2.15 -11.21 2.81
CA GLU A 134 -2.11 -11.32 1.34
C GLU A 134 -0.76 -11.89 0.84
N GLN A 135 0.34 -11.38 1.40
CA GLN A 135 1.68 -11.85 1.05
C GLN A 135 1.91 -13.31 1.46
N SER A 136 1.39 -13.71 2.63
CA SER A 136 1.48 -15.08 3.15
C SER A 136 0.60 -16.05 2.37
N ASP A 137 -0.53 -15.60 1.83
CA ASP A 137 -1.40 -16.41 0.96
C ASP A 137 -0.75 -16.63 -0.41
N ALA A 138 -0.09 -15.59 -0.95
CA ALA A 138 0.69 -15.70 -2.18
C ALA A 138 1.95 -16.57 -2.02
N ASN A 139 2.55 -16.59 -0.81
CA ASN A 139 3.77 -17.35 -0.52
C ASN A 139 3.65 -18.08 0.83
N PRO A 140 3.03 -19.27 0.86
CA PRO A 140 2.74 -19.99 2.11
C PRO A 140 3.96 -20.28 2.98
N ILE A 141 5.14 -20.44 2.36
CA ILE A 141 6.41 -20.67 3.07
C ILE A 141 6.76 -19.54 4.04
N ILE A 142 6.31 -18.29 3.80
CA ILE A 142 6.58 -17.13 4.66
C ILE A 142 6.06 -17.36 6.08
N ARG A 143 5.00 -18.15 6.27
CA ARG A 143 4.43 -18.45 7.59
C ARG A 143 5.39 -19.24 8.48
N LEU A 144 6.43 -19.86 7.91
CA LEU A 144 7.48 -20.58 8.62
C LEU A 144 8.76 -19.74 8.79
N LEU A 145 8.78 -18.51 8.27
CA LEU A 145 9.94 -17.63 8.24
C LEU A 145 9.74 -16.41 9.15
N PRO A 146 10.81 -15.86 9.74
CA PRO A 146 12.17 -16.40 9.71
C PRO A 146 12.30 -17.66 10.57
N TYR A 147 13.06 -18.64 10.08
CA TYR A 147 13.47 -19.80 10.85
C TYR A 147 14.96 -19.67 11.17
N SER A 148 15.33 -19.76 12.43
CA SER A 148 16.71 -19.58 12.88
C SER A 148 17.10 -20.64 13.90
N ASN A 149 18.30 -21.18 13.73
CA ASN A 149 18.94 -22.07 14.69
C ASN A 149 20.44 -21.73 14.79
N LEU A 150 21.20 -22.56 15.53
CA LEU A 150 22.64 -22.32 15.74
C LEU A 150 23.49 -22.40 14.45
N LEU A 151 22.99 -23.09 13.42
CA LEU A 151 23.76 -23.42 12.21
C LEU A 151 23.42 -22.50 11.03
N PHE A 152 22.17 -22.07 10.92
CA PHE A 152 21.70 -21.26 9.81
C PHE A 152 20.44 -20.47 10.16
N THR A 153 20.18 -19.44 9.35
CA THR A 153 18.91 -18.71 9.33
C THR A 153 18.32 -18.71 7.92
N ILE A 154 17.03 -19.01 7.81
CA ILE A 154 16.23 -18.89 6.59
C ILE A 154 15.26 -17.74 6.80
N GLY A 155 15.41 -16.70 5.99
CA GLY A 155 14.52 -15.55 5.94
C GLY A 155 14.00 -15.32 4.53
N TYR A 156 13.36 -14.18 4.32
CA TYR A 156 12.94 -13.76 3.00
C TYR A 156 12.99 -12.25 2.86
N ARG A 157 13.02 -11.80 1.62
CA ARG A 157 12.73 -10.42 1.22
C ARG A 157 11.86 -10.40 -0.02
N ALA A 158 11.18 -9.29 -0.26
CA ALA A 158 10.51 -9.07 -1.54
C ALA A 158 11.53 -9.08 -2.68
N ASP A 159 11.15 -9.67 -3.81
CA ASP A 159 11.95 -9.64 -5.03
C ASP A 159 11.85 -8.24 -5.67
N PRO A 160 12.95 -7.45 -5.73
CA PRO A 160 12.91 -6.11 -6.32
C PRO A 160 12.69 -6.12 -7.84
N GLU A 161 12.90 -7.27 -8.50
CA GLU A 161 12.72 -7.42 -9.95
C GLU A 161 11.30 -7.84 -10.32
N ASP A 162 10.47 -8.23 -9.34
CA ASP A 162 9.10 -8.64 -9.60
C ASP A 162 8.15 -7.44 -9.60
N PRO A 163 7.56 -7.08 -10.76
CA PRO A 163 6.63 -5.96 -10.85
C PRO A 163 5.31 -6.23 -10.12
N THR A 164 5.01 -7.48 -9.76
CA THR A 164 3.83 -7.82 -8.98
C THR A 164 4.02 -7.60 -7.49
N GLU A 165 5.25 -7.38 -7.01
CA GLU A 165 5.62 -7.30 -5.59
C GLU A 165 5.09 -8.47 -4.75
N LYS A 166 4.89 -9.64 -5.37
CA LYS A 166 4.41 -10.86 -4.70
C LYS A 166 5.52 -11.89 -4.59
N ALA A 167 6.44 -11.95 -5.56
CA ALA A 167 7.56 -12.86 -5.49
C ALA A 167 8.50 -12.50 -4.33
N ILE A 168 9.08 -13.54 -3.75
CA ILE A 168 10.06 -13.42 -2.68
C ILE A 168 11.38 -14.05 -3.10
N ILE A 169 12.45 -13.53 -2.52
CA ILE A 169 13.77 -14.16 -2.51
C ILE A 169 13.96 -14.75 -1.11
N ILE A 170 14.20 -16.06 -1.05
CA ILE A 170 14.56 -16.74 0.19
C ILE A 170 16.03 -16.40 0.49
N GLU A 171 16.27 -15.87 1.69
CA GLU A 171 17.60 -15.50 2.13
C GLU A 171 18.12 -16.54 3.12
N ILE A 172 19.24 -17.18 2.78
CA ILE A 172 19.90 -18.12 3.67
C ILE A 172 21.19 -17.50 4.18
N ASP A 173 21.28 -17.37 5.50
CA ASP A 173 22.51 -17.06 6.21
C ASP A 173 23.07 -18.34 6.82
N ALA A 174 24.07 -18.92 6.17
CA ALA A 174 24.71 -20.15 6.58
C ALA A 174 26.15 -20.22 6.06
N PRO A 175 27.11 -20.76 6.85
CA PRO A 175 28.39 -21.21 6.33
C PRO A 175 28.19 -22.23 5.18
N PRO A 176 29.12 -22.34 4.20
CA PRO A 176 28.99 -23.26 3.07
C PRO A 176 28.62 -24.70 3.46
N THR A 177 29.19 -25.19 4.57
CA THR A 177 28.94 -26.54 5.12
C THR A 177 27.51 -26.80 5.57
N TYR A 178 26.72 -25.75 5.83
CA TYR A 178 25.35 -25.86 6.36
C TYR A 178 24.28 -25.39 5.37
N ARG A 179 24.66 -25.01 4.14
CA ARG A 179 23.70 -24.57 3.12
C ARG A 179 22.74 -25.70 2.70
N ASP A 180 23.27 -26.90 2.49
CA ASP A 180 22.45 -28.07 2.14
C ASP A 180 21.47 -28.44 3.25
N ALA A 181 21.84 -28.22 4.52
CA ALA A 181 20.95 -28.41 5.66
C ALA A 181 19.78 -27.41 5.63
N ALA A 182 20.05 -26.15 5.27
CA ALA A 182 19.00 -25.14 5.09
C ALA A 182 18.08 -25.46 3.90
N ILE A 183 18.63 -25.92 2.76
CA ILE A 183 17.84 -26.38 1.61
C ILE A 183 16.98 -27.59 1.99
N THR A 184 17.56 -28.56 2.70
CA THR A 184 16.84 -29.76 3.17
C THR A 184 15.72 -29.39 4.12
N GLN A 185 15.90 -28.37 4.97
CA GLN A 185 14.86 -27.87 5.86
C GLN A 185 13.65 -27.31 5.09
N ILE A 186 13.88 -26.62 3.96
CA ILE A 186 12.81 -26.14 3.06
C ILE A 186 12.04 -27.33 2.47
N SER A 187 12.75 -28.34 1.98
CA SER A 187 12.13 -29.58 1.48
C SER A 187 11.36 -30.34 2.56
N ALA A 188 11.87 -30.35 3.80
CA ALA A 188 11.21 -30.99 4.94
C ALA A 188 9.88 -30.31 5.33
N TRP A 189 9.72 -29.03 5.00
CA TRP A 189 8.44 -28.31 5.13
C TRP A 189 7.47 -28.59 3.97
N GLY A 190 7.87 -29.41 2.99
CA GLY A 190 7.05 -29.77 1.83
C GLY A 190 7.16 -28.79 0.66
N TYR A 191 8.11 -27.86 0.68
CA TYR A 191 8.34 -26.89 -0.40
C TYR A 191 9.51 -27.33 -1.28
N ASN A 192 9.37 -27.20 -2.60
CA ASN A 192 10.46 -27.50 -3.53
C ASN A 192 11.44 -26.31 -3.61
N PRO A 193 12.70 -26.44 -3.18
CA PRO A 193 13.66 -25.33 -3.18
C PRO A 193 13.92 -24.76 -4.59
N ALA A 194 13.76 -25.56 -5.64
CA ALA A 194 13.96 -25.13 -7.03
C ALA A 194 12.88 -24.17 -7.54
N GLU A 195 11.75 -24.04 -6.84
CA GLU A 195 10.68 -23.10 -7.17
C GLU A 195 10.93 -21.69 -6.60
N TYR A 196 11.98 -21.52 -5.78
CA TYR A 196 12.31 -20.25 -5.16
C TYR A 196 13.61 -19.67 -5.71
N LYS A 197 13.66 -18.34 -5.84
CA LYS A 197 14.92 -17.62 -5.94
C LYS A 197 15.58 -17.65 -4.56
N ILE A 198 16.68 -18.40 -4.41
CA ILE A 198 17.42 -18.51 -3.15
C ILE A 198 18.71 -17.70 -3.26
N HIS A 199 18.99 -16.89 -2.24
CA HIS A 199 20.20 -16.08 -2.13
C HIS A 199 20.95 -16.40 -0.82
N PHE A 200 22.24 -16.73 -0.93
CA PHE A 200 23.10 -16.97 0.23
C PHE A 200 23.85 -15.69 0.60
N LYS A 201 23.65 -15.16 1.81
CA LYS A 201 24.19 -13.84 2.21
C LYS A 201 25.73 -13.74 2.21
N ASN A 202 26.42 -14.87 2.33
CA ASN A 202 27.88 -14.94 2.44
C ASN A 202 28.53 -15.66 1.24
N GLU A 203 27.98 -15.55 0.04
CA GLU A 203 28.68 -15.96 -1.19
C GLU A 203 29.67 -14.87 -1.62
N GLU A 204 30.96 -15.13 -1.42
CA GLU A 204 31.99 -14.39 -2.15
C GLU A 204 31.85 -14.71 -3.64
N ASN A 205 31.72 -13.66 -4.47
CA ASN A 205 31.73 -13.81 -5.93
C ASN A 205 33.09 -14.40 -6.35
N PRO A 206 33.15 -15.63 -6.90
CA PRO A 206 34.41 -16.28 -7.26
C PRO A 206 35.10 -15.63 -8.47
N PHE A 207 34.49 -14.61 -9.08
CA PHE A 207 35.01 -13.86 -10.23
C PHE A 207 35.33 -12.39 -9.91
N LYS A 208 35.48 -12.03 -8.63
CA LYS A 208 36.07 -10.74 -8.23
C LYS A 208 37.60 -10.82 -8.18
#